data_AF-A0A7S4FKL4-F1
#
_entry.id   AF-A0A7S4FKL4-F1
#
_cell.length_a   1.000
_cell.length_b   1.000
_cell.length_c   1.000
_cell.angle_alpha   90.00
_cell.angle_beta   90.00
_cell.angle_gamma   90.00
#
_symmetry.space_group_name_H-M   'P 1'
#
loop_
_entity.id
_entity.type
_entity.pdbx_description
1 polymer ?
#
loop_
_entity_poly.entity_id
_entity_poly.type
_entity_poly.pdbx_seq_one_letter_code
_entity_poly.pdbx_strand_id
1 'polypeptide(L)'
;QVMALLGLVLLVDTIQSSRPSTRPSSALQGIDCHMQWYTQTLDHFSFAPSPFGPTYQQRYCVSAAHWRAQGPIFFYTGNEGPVETYIQNTGLIWEHAPRFGALVVFAEHRYYGQSQ
;
A
#
# COMPACT_ATOMS: atom_id res chain seq x y z
N GLN A 1 63.48 -0.12 7.58
CA GLN A 1 62.34 0.48 6.86
C GLN A 1 61.28 0.90 7.86
N VAL A 2 60.59 1.98 7.53
CA VAL A 2 59.95 2.99 8.39
C VAL A 2 58.63 2.52 9.06
N MET A 3 58.49 2.89 10.35
CA MET A 3 57.31 3.34 11.15
C MET A 3 55.91 2.76 10.86
N ALA A 4 55.22 2.13 11.82
CA ALA A 4 54.50 2.68 13.00
C ALA A 4 52.99 2.93 12.75
N LEU A 5 52.23 2.81 13.85
CA LEU A 5 50.78 2.87 14.02
C LEU A 5 50.06 4.08 13.41
N LEU A 6 48.71 3.99 13.39
CA LEU A 6 47.64 5.01 13.25
C LEU A 6 46.80 4.77 11.98
N GLY A 7 45.47 4.78 11.96
CA GLY A 7 44.48 5.11 12.98
C GLY A 7 43.05 4.84 12.47
N LEU A 8 42.16 4.60 13.43
CA LEU A 8 40.85 5.25 13.55
C LEU A 8 39.87 5.23 12.35
N VAL A 9 38.80 4.46 12.54
CA VAL A 9 37.39 4.72 12.15
C VAL A 9 37.16 6.09 11.51
N LEU A 10 36.67 6.12 10.27
CA LEU A 10 35.80 7.19 9.78
C LEU A 10 34.99 6.76 8.54
N LEU A 11 33.70 7.11 8.60
CA LEU A 11 32.80 7.50 7.50
C LEU A 11 32.17 6.41 6.62
N VAL A 12 30.96 6.07 7.06
CA VAL A 12 29.78 5.87 6.21
C VAL A 12 29.67 7.05 5.24
N ASP A 13 29.92 6.82 3.95
CA ASP A 13 29.53 7.72 2.87
C ASP A 13 28.61 6.95 1.91
N THR A 14 27.29 7.13 2.05
CA THR A 14 26.49 8.12 1.30
C THR A 14 26.42 7.87 -0.21
N ILE A 15 25.63 6.87 -0.63
CA ILE A 15 24.89 6.93 -1.90
C ILE A 15 23.45 6.48 -1.63
N GLN A 16 22.68 7.36 -0.99
CA GLN A 16 21.24 7.28 -1.01
C GLN A 16 20.80 7.87 -2.35
N SER A 17 20.54 6.98 -3.31
CA SER A 17 19.85 7.31 -4.56
C SER A 17 18.60 8.11 -4.21
N SER A 18 18.55 9.35 -4.68
CA SER A 18 17.43 10.26 -4.53
C SER A 18 16.22 9.70 -5.27
N ARG A 19 15.43 8.88 -4.55
CA ARG A 19 14.05 8.59 -4.97
C ARG A 19 13.29 9.92 -4.97
N PRO A 20 12.53 10.23 -6.02
CA PRO A 20 11.70 11.43 -6.03
C PRO A 20 10.77 11.38 -4.82
N SER A 21 10.90 12.37 -3.94
CA SER A 21 10.02 12.58 -2.79
C SER A 21 8.64 12.95 -3.33
N THR A 22 7.79 11.96 -3.54
CA THR A 22 6.35 12.17 -3.58
C THR A 22 5.95 12.48 -2.14
N ARG A 23 5.84 13.78 -1.82
CA ARG A 23 5.23 14.22 -0.56
C ARG A 23 3.87 13.51 -0.46
N PRO A 24 3.61 12.69 0.58
CA PRO A 24 2.27 12.19 0.79
C PRO A 24 1.35 13.41 0.97
N SER A 25 0.24 13.41 0.24
CA SER A 25 -0.84 14.37 0.45
C SER A 25 -1.20 14.36 1.94
N SER A 26 -1.27 15.54 2.56
CA SER A 26 -1.50 15.76 4.00
C SER A 26 -2.82 15.19 4.54
N ALA A 27 -3.63 14.55 3.70
CA ALA A 27 -4.96 14.07 4.02
C ALA A 27 -5.01 12.71 4.74
N LEU A 28 -3.91 11.94 4.78
CA LEU A 28 -3.81 10.65 5.50
C LEU A 28 -3.14 10.75 6.88
N GLN A 29 -2.93 11.95 7.41
CA GLN A 29 -2.08 12.16 8.58
C GLN A 29 -2.71 11.50 9.82
N GLY A 30 -2.22 10.30 10.17
CA GLY A 30 -2.64 9.53 11.34
C GLY A 30 -3.28 8.17 11.05
N ILE A 31 -3.63 7.85 9.79
CA ILE A 31 -4.15 6.53 9.42
C ILE A 31 -2.99 5.65 8.94
N ASP A 32 -2.68 4.59 9.67
CA ASP A 32 -1.69 3.59 9.27
C ASP A 32 -2.26 2.70 8.16
N CYS A 33 -2.12 3.12 6.91
CA CYS A 33 -2.59 2.36 5.76
C CYS A 33 -1.56 2.45 4.63
N HIS A 34 -1.01 1.30 4.22
CA HIS A 34 0.02 1.20 3.21
C HIS A 34 -0.57 0.93 1.83
N MET A 35 -0.30 1.82 0.88
CA MET A 35 -0.70 1.63 -0.51
C MET A 35 0.13 0.54 -1.18
N GLN A 36 -0.56 -0.35 -1.89
CA GLN A 36 -0.03 -1.50 -2.59
C GLN A 36 -0.76 -1.68 -3.93
N TRP A 37 -0.25 -2.59 -4.76
CA TRP A 37 -0.77 -2.86 -6.10
C TRP A 37 -0.97 -4.34 -6.33
N TYR A 38 -2.09 -4.69 -6.95
CA TYR A 38 -2.41 -6.05 -7.35
C TYR A 38 -2.54 -6.13 -8.87
N THR A 39 -1.87 -7.08 -9.50
CA THR A 39 -2.01 -7.34 -10.93
C THR A 39 -3.33 -8.07 -11.18
N GLN A 40 -4.31 -7.34 -11.70
CA GLN A 40 -5.68 -7.82 -11.91
C GLN A 40 -5.93 -8.11 -13.40
N THR A 41 -6.73 -9.14 -13.68
CA THR A 41 -7.21 -9.41 -15.04
C THR A 41 -8.08 -8.25 -15.54
N LEU A 42 -7.85 -7.79 -16.77
CA LEU A 42 -8.60 -6.67 -17.34
C LEU A 42 -10.06 -7.06 -17.67
N ASP A 43 -10.26 -8.28 -18.15
CA ASP A 43 -11.54 -8.81 -18.59
C ASP A 43 -11.79 -10.19 -17.94
N HIS A 44 -12.74 -10.23 -17.00
CA HIS A 44 -13.15 -11.46 -16.31
C HIS A 44 -14.29 -12.21 -17.02
N PHE A 45 -14.80 -11.69 -18.14
CA PHE A 45 -15.98 -12.22 -18.84
C PHE A 45 -15.62 -12.86 -20.18
N SER A 46 -14.45 -12.53 -20.75
CA SER A 46 -13.95 -13.13 -21.98
C SER A 46 -12.96 -14.26 -21.71
N PHE A 47 -13.31 -15.48 -22.13
CA PHE A 47 -12.47 -16.68 -21.97
C PHE A 47 -11.60 -16.94 -23.21
N ALA A 48 -10.97 -15.88 -23.75
CA ALA A 48 -10.13 -16.00 -24.94
C ALA A 48 -9.03 -17.08 -24.72
N PRO A 49 -8.61 -17.81 -25.78
CA PRO A 49 -7.71 -18.96 -25.66
C PRO A 49 -6.27 -18.61 -25.19
N SER A 50 -5.97 -17.35 -24.90
CA SER A 50 -4.71 -16.96 -24.30
C SER A 50 -4.72 -17.26 -22.80
N PRO A 51 -3.76 -18.03 -22.28
CA PRO A 51 -3.63 -18.25 -20.83
C PRO A 51 -3.28 -16.97 -20.04
N PHE A 52 -2.91 -15.89 -20.73
CA PHE A 52 -2.54 -14.60 -20.14
C PHE A 52 -3.31 -13.49 -20.87
N GLY A 53 -4.54 -13.23 -20.43
CA GLY A 53 -5.29 -12.05 -20.85
C GLY A 53 -4.59 -10.76 -20.39
N PRO A 54 -4.95 -9.60 -20.96
CA PRO A 54 -4.40 -8.32 -20.53
C PRO A 54 -4.68 -8.10 -19.03
N THR A 55 -3.73 -7.43 -18.36
CA THR A 55 -3.81 -7.11 -16.93
C THR A 55 -3.63 -5.62 -16.69
N TYR A 56 -4.10 -5.15 -15.54
CA TYR A 56 -3.84 -3.79 -15.04
C TYR A 56 -3.43 -3.83 -13.57
N GLN A 57 -2.87 -2.72 -13.07
CA GLN A 57 -2.50 -2.60 -11.67
C GLN A 57 -3.65 -1.97 -10.88
N GLN A 58 -4.33 -2.79 -10.07
CA GLN A 58 -5.36 -2.33 -9.15
C GLN A 58 -4.72 -1.86 -7.84
N ARG A 59 -4.95 -0.60 -7.47
CA ARG A 59 -4.46 -0.03 -6.22
C ARG A 59 -5.33 -0.49 -5.05
N TYR A 60 -4.70 -0.75 -3.93
CA TYR A 60 -5.40 -1.00 -2.67
C TYR A 60 -4.55 -0.52 -1.51
N CYS A 61 -5.21 -0.33 -0.37
CA CYS A 61 -4.56 0.02 0.87
C CYS A 61 -4.74 -1.09 1.90
N VAL A 62 -3.70 -1.41 2.65
CA VAL A 62 -3.73 -2.43 3.71
C VAL A 62 -3.21 -1.86 5.03
N SER A 63 -3.91 -2.19 6.12
CA SER A 63 -3.48 -1.89 7.48
C SER A 63 -3.49 -3.15 8.33
N ALA A 64 -2.33 -3.46 8.91
CA ALA A 64 -2.17 -4.54 9.87
C ALA A 64 -2.08 -4.03 11.32
N ALA A 65 -2.35 -2.74 11.58
CA ALA A 65 -2.19 -2.10 12.88
C ALA A 65 -2.91 -2.81 14.05
N HIS A 66 -4.01 -3.49 13.74
CA HIS A 66 -4.83 -4.22 14.73
C HIS A 66 -5.01 -5.70 14.41
N TRP A 67 -4.32 -6.21 13.38
CA TRP A 67 -4.53 -7.59 12.94
C TRP A 67 -3.99 -8.58 13.96
N ARG A 68 -4.86 -9.50 14.40
CA ARG A 68 -4.50 -10.63 15.28
C ARG A 68 -4.47 -11.92 14.46
N ALA A 69 -3.73 -12.92 14.94
CA ALA A 69 -3.74 -14.25 14.32
C ALA A 69 -5.18 -14.75 14.17
N GLN A 70 -5.56 -15.13 12.93
CA GLN A 70 -6.91 -15.58 12.56
C GLN A 70 -8.02 -14.51 12.71
N GLY A 71 -7.64 -13.23 12.82
CA GLY A 71 -8.60 -12.12 12.78
C GLY A 71 -9.25 -11.96 11.40
N PRO A 72 -10.47 -11.39 11.32
CA PRO A 72 -11.18 -11.22 10.07
C PRO A 72 -10.51 -10.16 9.17
N ILE A 73 -10.92 -10.14 7.90
CA ILE A 73 -10.57 -9.05 6.98
C ILE A 73 -11.79 -8.14 6.85
N PHE A 74 -11.60 -6.86 7.19
CA PHE A 74 -12.56 -5.81 6.83
C PHE A 74 -12.18 -5.28 5.46
N PHE A 75 -13.01 -5.57 4.48
CA PHE A 75 -12.76 -5.23 3.09
C PHE A 75 -13.76 -4.17 2.62
N TYR A 76 -13.27 -2.98 2.34
CA TYR A 76 -14.06 -1.92 1.71
C TYR A 76 -13.95 -2.03 0.19
N THR A 77 -15.10 -2.19 -0.46
CA THR A 77 -15.24 -2.13 -1.91
C THR A 77 -15.28 -0.67 -2.33
N GLY A 78 -14.14 -0.13 -2.77
CA GLY A 78 -14.08 1.22 -3.33
C GLY A 78 -15.15 1.43 -4.41
N ASN A 79 -15.60 2.68 -4.53
CA ASN A 79 -16.67 3.08 -5.43
C ASN A 79 -16.16 4.14 -6.42
N GLU A 80 -16.95 5.16 -6.76
CA GLU A 80 -16.75 6.02 -7.91
C GLU A 80 -15.73 7.17 -7.69
N GLY A 81 -14.57 6.86 -7.10
CA GLY A 81 -13.59 7.87 -6.75
C GLY A 81 -12.26 7.30 -6.24
N PRO A 82 -11.29 8.18 -5.97
CA PRO A 82 -9.99 7.79 -5.42
C PRO A 82 -10.14 7.12 -4.04
N VAL A 83 -9.42 6.01 -3.83
CA VAL A 83 -9.53 5.22 -2.60
C VAL A 83 -9.17 6.00 -1.33
N GLU A 84 -8.31 7.02 -1.43
CA GLU A 84 -7.93 7.90 -0.31
C GLU A 84 -9.13 8.61 0.29
N THR A 85 -10.11 9.01 -0.54
CA THR A 85 -11.34 9.64 -0.06
C THR A 85 -12.11 8.70 0.86
N TYR A 86 -12.19 7.41 0.53
CA TYR A 86 -12.93 6.45 1.35
C TYR A 86 -12.16 6.02 2.60
N ILE A 87 -10.83 5.94 2.52
CA ILE A 87 -9.97 5.72 3.68
C ILE A 87 -10.20 6.79 4.75
N GLN A 88 -10.35 8.05 4.34
CA GLN A 88 -10.53 9.17 5.28
C GLN A 88 -11.95 9.30 5.83
N ASN A 89 -12.97 8.91 5.06
CA ASN A 89 -14.37 9.18 5.39
C ASN A 89 -15.15 7.95 5.91
N THR A 90 -14.54 6.75 5.91
CA THR A 90 -15.19 5.51 6.37
C THR A 90 -14.73 5.12 7.78
N GLY A 91 -15.04 5.98 8.76
CA GLY A 91 -14.62 5.82 10.17
C GLY A 91 -15.00 4.47 10.80
N LEU A 92 -16.19 3.95 10.46
CA LEU A 92 -16.74 2.71 11.03
C LEU A 92 -15.79 1.50 10.92
N ILE A 93 -15.10 1.36 9.79
CA ILE A 93 -14.16 0.25 9.58
C ILE A 93 -12.96 0.36 10.51
N TRP A 94 -12.42 1.57 10.68
CA TRP A 94 -11.27 1.84 11.54
C TRP A 94 -11.62 1.68 13.01
N GLU A 95 -12.76 2.20 13.45
CA GLU A 95 -13.21 2.15 14.84
C GLU A 95 -13.46 0.70 15.32
N HIS A 96 -13.93 -0.17 14.43
CA HIS A 96 -14.20 -1.56 14.78
C HIS A 96 -12.99 -2.49 14.63
N ALA A 97 -12.01 -2.17 13.79
CA ALA A 97 -10.84 -3.03 13.57
C ALA A 97 -10.12 -3.49 14.87
N PRO A 98 -9.88 -2.63 15.90
CA PRO A 98 -9.29 -3.05 17.17
C PRO A 98 -10.11 -4.09 17.94
N ARG A 99 -11.45 -3.95 17.92
CA ARG A 99 -12.36 -4.84 18.63
C ARG A 99 -12.32 -6.25 18.03
N PHE A 100 -12.34 -6.33 16.70
CA PHE A 100 -12.37 -7.60 15.99
C PHE A 100 -10.97 -8.17 15.71
N GLY A 101 -9.91 -7.40 15.95
CA GLY A 101 -8.55 -7.79 15.59
C GLY A 101 -8.37 -7.91 14.07
N ALA A 102 -9.02 -7.03 13.32
CA ALA A 102 -9.18 -7.16 11.87
C ALA A 102 -7.96 -6.64 11.09
N LEU A 103 -7.65 -7.30 9.98
CA LEU A 103 -6.87 -6.71 8.89
C LEU A 103 -7.81 -5.79 8.10
N VAL A 104 -7.40 -4.55 7.85
CA VAL A 104 -8.21 -3.62 7.07
C VAL A 104 -7.66 -3.50 5.65
N VAL A 105 -8.55 -3.63 4.67
CA VAL A 105 -8.24 -3.48 3.25
C VAL A 105 -9.25 -2.55 2.59
N PHE A 106 -8.76 -1.54 1.89
CA PHE A 106 -9.56 -0.71 0.99
C PHE A 106 -9.09 -0.95 -0.44
N ALA A 107 -9.93 -1.56 -1.27
CA ALA A 107 -9.61 -1.77 -2.69
C ALA A 107 -10.18 -0.64 -3.54
N GLU A 108 -9.35 -0.05 -4.40
CA GLU A 108 -9.83 0.97 -5.34
C GLU A 108 -10.64 0.31 -6.46
N HIS A 109 -11.76 0.94 -6.82
CA HIS A 109 -12.58 0.47 -7.93
C HIS A 109 -11.83 0.67 -9.25
N ARG A 110 -11.95 -0.29 -10.19
CA ARG A 110 -11.42 -0.14 -11.55
C ARG A 110 -11.95 1.13 -12.22
N TYR A 111 -11.12 1.79 -13.01
CA TYR A 111 -11.36 3.09 -13.69
C TYR A 111 -11.33 4.34 -12.80
N TYR A 112 -11.16 4.20 -11.48
CA TYR A 112 -11.13 5.32 -10.56
C TYR A 112 -9.74 5.49 -9.92
N GLY A 113 -9.42 6.73 -9.54
CA GLY A 113 -8.14 7.09 -8.96
C GLY A 113 -6.96 6.66 -9.84
N GLN A 114 -6.07 5.85 -9.29
CA GLN A 114 -4.88 5.38 -10.01
C GLN A 114 -5.02 3.96 -10.57
N SER A 115 -6.21 3.36 -10.44
CA SER A 115 -6.52 2.01 -10.95
C SER A 115 -7.09 2.09 -12.37
N GLN A 116 -6.23 2.43 -13.33
CA GLN A 116 -6.57 2.62 -14.75
C GLN A 116 -6.24 1.38 -15.59
#